data_AF-A0A7C3SC72-F1
#
_entry.id   AF-A0A7C3SC72-F1
#
_cell.length_a   1.000
_cell.length_b   1.000
_cell.length_c   1.000
_cell.angle_alpha   90.00
_cell.angle_beta   90.00
_cell.angle_gamma   90.00
#
_symmetry.space_group_name_H-M   'P 1'
#
loop_
_entity.id
_entity.type
_entity.pdbx_description
1 polymer ?
#
loop_
_entity_poly.entity_id
_entity_poly.type
_entity_poly.pdbx_seq_one_letter_code
_entity_poly.pdbx_strand_id
1 'polypeptide(L)'
;MLEATFLHLPGATREIEQRLWEAGVLSWHDFLERYQSGTLPFPVRPEWFSLIQQSITHLAKGNVRFFAHLLPPSEHWRLYGPFRSQAVCLDIETTGLTAKDRVTVVGLYHNDRYEAFVDGINLEQLPDTLRCFPILITFNGSDFDIPFLRRVFPHLLLPPVHLDVQALLKRLGIRGSQKVIEERLGFVRKEEVRGMTGVDAVVLWEAYLRGEQRALHRLLEYNREDVSKLKDLMDYAYRELCRQLGWGW
;
A
#
# COMPACT_ATOMS: atom_id res chain seq x y z
N MET A 1 -12.59 -8.62 -1.78
CA MET A 1 -12.02 -9.21 -0.55
C MET A 1 -12.53 -8.57 0.74
N LEU A 2 -12.62 -7.24 0.86
CA LEU A 2 -13.06 -6.61 2.12
C LEU A 2 -14.47 -7.06 2.55
N GLU A 3 -15.44 -7.04 1.64
CA GLU A 3 -16.82 -7.46 1.90
C GLU A 3 -16.97 -8.97 2.19
N ALA A 4 -15.94 -9.75 1.90
CA ALA A 4 -15.89 -11.17 2.14
C ALA A 4 -15.15 -11.52 3.45
N THR A 5 -14.53 -10.55 4.13
CA THR A 5 -13.82 -10.81 5.39
C THR A 5 -14.68 -10.53 6.61
N PHE A 6 -14.53 -11.38 7.62
CA PHE A 6 -15.18 -11.26 8.92
C PHE A 6 -14.18 -10.94 10.04
N LEU A 7 -12.89 -10.81 9.73
CA LEU A 7 -11.81 -10.56 10.71
C LEU A 7 -11.86 -9.18 11.38
N HIS A 8 -12.71 -8.28 10.90
CA HIS A 8 -12.99 -6.99 11.53
C HIS A 8 -14.01 -7.11 12.69
N LEU A 9 -14.63 -8.28 12.86
CA LEU A 9 -15.61 -8.54 13.90
C LEU A 9 -14.91 -8.95 15.22
N PRO A 10 -15.34 -8.42 16.37
CA PRO A 10 -14.77 -8.78 17.66
C PRO A 10 -14.84 -10.28 17.93
N GLY A 11 -13.67 -10.90 18.12
CA GLY A 11 -13.53 -12.32 18.41
C GLY A 11 -13.65 -13.24 17.18
N ALA A 12 -13.78 -12.71 15.97
CA ALA A 12 -13.70 -13.52 14.76
C ALA A 12 -12.24 -13.88 14.45
N THR A 13 -11.96 -15.17 14.33
CA THR A 13 -10.65 -15.70 13.95
C THR A 13 -10.64 -16.15 12.49
N ARG A 14 -9.47 -16.52 11.96
CA ARG A 14 -9.37 -17.07 10.60
C ARG A 14 -10.13 -18.38 10.46
N GLU A 15 -10.17 -19.21 11.51
CA GLU A 15 -10.93 -20.45 11.54
C GLU A 15 -12.44 -20.19 11.47
N ILE A 16 -12.92 -19.14 12.16
CA ILE A 16 -14.32 -18.71 12.09
C ILE A 16 -14.65 -18.19 10.68
N GLU A 17 -13.80 -17.32 10.11
CA GLU A 17 -13.95 -16.81 8.75
C GLU A 17 -14.02 -17.96 7.73
N GLN A 18 -13.10 -18.92 7.83
CA GLN A 18 -13.06 -20.08 6.96
C GLN A 18 -14.34 -20.92 7.07
N ARG A 19 -14.84 -21.17 8.29
CA ARG A 19 -16.11 -21.89 8.51
C ARG A 19 -17.31 -21.16 7.92
N LEU A 20 -17.32 -19.83 7.94
CA LEU A 20 -18.35 -19.02 7.26
C LEU A 20 -18.28 -19.22 5.75
N TRP A 21 -17.07 -19.14 5.16
CA TRP A 21 -16.88 -19.36 3.72
C TRP A 21 -17.29 -20.77 3.28
N GLU A 22 -16.90 -21.80 4.02
CA GLU A 22 -17.27 -23.20 3.74
C GLU A 22 -18.78 -23.44 3.82
N ALA A 23 -19.49 -22.66 4.64
CA ALA A 23 -20.95 -22.69 4.73
C ALA A 23 -21.65 -21.90 3.62
N GLY A 24 -20.90 -21.26 2.71
CA GLY A 24 -21.40 -20.41 1.63
C GLY A 24 -21.80 -19.00 2.10
N VAL A 25 -21.27 -18.52 3.22
CA VAL A 25 -21.37 -17.12 3.65
C VAL A 25 -20.17 -16.37 3.06
N LEU A 26 -20.31 -15.90 1.82
CA LEU A 26 -19.22 -15.37 1.00
C LEU A 26 -19.15 -13.84 1.02
N SER A 27 -20.17 -13.19 1.54
CA SER A 27 -20.21 -11.74 1.69
C SER A 27 -20.91 -11.30 2.97
N TRP A 28 -20.73 -10.03 3.32
CA TRP A 28 -21.52 -9.36 4.35
C TRP A 28 -23.02 -9.45 4.08
N HIS A 29 -23.46 -9.41 2.82
CA HIS A 29 -24.88 -9.57 2.47
C HIS A 29 -25.38 -10.99 2.74
N ASP A 30 -24.61 -12.02 2.37
CA ASP A 30 -24.95 -13.42 2.67
C ASP A 30 -25.04 -13.66 4.17
N PHE A 31 -24.15 -13.01 4.95
CA PHE A 31 -24.19 -13.10 6.40
C PHE A 31 -25.49 -12.52 6.96
N LEU A 32 -25.89 -11.31 6.52
CA LEU A 32 -27.10 -10.65 7.01
C LEU A 32 -28.36 -11.47 6.67
N GLU A 33 -28.46 -11.98 5.45
CA GLU A 33 -29.57 -12.83 5.02
C GLU A 33 -29.67 -14.10 5.87
N ARG A 34 -28.56 -14.82 6.02
CA ARG A 34 -28.51 -16.07 6.79
C ARG A 34 -28.70 -15.88 8.29
N TYR A 35 -28.29 -14.72 8.82
CA TYR A 35 -28.57 -14.35 10.21
C TYR A 35 -30.08 -14.20 10.43
N GLN A 36 -30.78 -13.50 9.52
CA GLN A 36 -32.23 -13.27 9.61
C GLN A 36 -33.05 -14.54 9.42
N SER A 37 -32.63 -15.43 8.51
CA SER A 37 -33.29 -16.72 8.29
C SER A 37 -32.95 -17.77 9.34
N GLY A 38 -31.99 -17.51 10.23
CA GLY A 38 -31.52 -18.46 11.24
C GLY A 38 -30.71 -19.62 10.67
N THR A 39 -30.13 -19.47 9.47
CA THR A 39 -29.39 -20.53 8.75
C THR A 39 -27.86 -20.33 8.77
N LEU A 40 -27.35 -19.63 9.78
CA LEU A 40 -25.90 -19.54 9.99
C LEU A 40 -25.32 -20.89 10.47
N PRO A 41 -24.07 -21.21 10.11
CA PRO A 41 -23.45 -22.51 10.44
C PRO A 41 -23.18 -22.70 11.95
N PHE A 42 -23.28 -21.63 12.75
CA PHE A 42 -23.11 -21.66 14.20
C PHE A 42 -23.77 -20.41 14.82
N PRO A 43 -24.09 -20.44 16.14
CA PRO A 43 -24.55 -19.25 16.85
C PRO A 43 -23.50 -18.15 16.83
N VAL A 44 -23.90 -16.95 16.41
CA VAL A 44 -23.04 -15.76 16.38
C VAL A 44 -23.54 -14.72 17.35
N ARG A 45 -22.66 -13.78 17.71
CA ARG A 45 -23.00 -12.72 18.65
C ARG A 45 -23.89 -11.66 17.97
N PRO A 46 -24.95 -11.14 18.62
CA PRO A 46 -25.84 -10.15 18.00
C PRO A 46 -25.12 -8.89 17.51
N GLU A 47 -24.03 -8.49 18.17
CA GLU A 47 -23.24 -7.33 17.78
C GLU A 47 -22.58 -7.47 16.40
N TRP A 48 -22.35 -8.69 15.90
CA TRP A 48 -21.79 -8.91 14.56
C TRP A 48 -22.75 -8.44 13.47
N PHE A 49 -24.06 -8.67 13.66
CA PHE A 49 -25.08 -8.20 12.72
C PHE A 49 -25.05 -6.68 12.59
N SER A 50 -25.09 -5.97 13.73
CA SER A 50 -25.03 -4.51 13.79
C SER A 50 -23.73 -3.95 13.22
N LEU A 51 -22.60 -4.62 13.47
CA LEU A 51 -21.31 -4.18 12.95
C LEU A 51 -21.18 -4.39 11.45
N ILE A 52 -21.72 -5.47 10.89
CA ILE A 52 -21.76 -5.68 9.43
C ILE A 52 -22.60 -4.61 8.73
N GLN A 53 -23.77 -4.26 9.28
CA GLN A 53 -24.57 -3.15 8.74
C GLN A 53 -23.81 -1.81 8.74
N GLN A 54 -23.05 -1.55 9.80
CA GLN A 54 -22.14 -0.40 9.87
C GLN A 54 -21.04 -0.51 8.81
N SER A 55 -20.41 -1.67 8.67
CA SER A 55 -19.37 -1.92 7.66
C SER A 55 -19.85 -1.60 6.25
N ILE A 56 -21.06 -2.02 5.85
CA ILE A 56 -21.65 -1.67 4.55
C ILE A 56 -21.80 -0.15 4.40
N THR A 57 -22.31 0.53 5.43
CA THR A 57 -22.48 1.99 5.43
C THR A 57 -21.13 2.72 5.33
N HIS A 58 -20.12 2.27 6.07
CA HIS A 58 -18.78 2.86 6.08
C HIS A 58 -18.01 2.60 4.78
N LEU A 59 -18.20 1.43 4.17
CA LEU A 59 -17.67 1.12 2.84
C LEU A 59 -18.25 2.08 1.78
N ALA A 60 -19.57 2.26 1.75
CA ALA A 60 -20.23 3.18 0.83
C ALA A 60 -19.75 4.64 0.98
N LYS A 61 -19.35 5.05 2.20
CA LYS A 61 -18.79 6.37 2.50
C LYS A 61 -17.28 6.50 2.24
N GLY A 62 -16.61 5.43 1.77
CA GLY A 62 -15.16 5.46 1.55
C GLY A 62 -14.33 5.52 2.84
N ASN A 63 -14.88 5.14 4.00
CA ASN A 63 -14.24 5.37 5.29
C ASN A 63 -13.20 4.29 5.62
N VAL A 64 -11.97 4.47 5.12
CA VAL A 64 -10.84 3.57 5.40
C VAL A 64 -10.49 3.50 6.89
N ARG A 65 -10.54 4.63 7.61
CA ARG A 65 -10.15 4.71 9.03
C ARG A 65 -10.97 3.80 9.92
N PHE A 66 -12.27 3.64 9.62
CA PHE A 66 -13.15 2.70 10.31
C PHE A 66 -12.58 1.27 10.27
N PHE A 67 -12.22 0.80 9.07
CA PHE A 67 -11.69 -0.55 8.93
C PHE A 67 -10.26 -0.71 9.42
N ALA A 68 -9.43 0.33 9.29
CA ALA A 68 -8.06 0.32 9.81
C ALA A 68 -8.03 0.08 11.33
N HIS A 69 -9.04 0.56 12.05
CA HIS A 69 -9.19 0.38 13.50
C HIS A 69 -9.68 -1.03 13.91
N LEU A 70 -10.45 -1.69 13.03
CA LEU A 70 -11.10 -2.96 13.32
C LEU A 70 -10.33 -4.18 12.79
N LEU A 71 -9.67 -4.04 11.64
CA LEU A 71 -8.86 -5.11 11.06
C LEU A 71 -7.49 -5.20 11.74
N PRO A 72 -7.00 -6.43 11.98
CA PRO A 72 -5.60 -6.64 12.32
C PRO A 72 -4.67 -6.01 11.25
N PRO A 73 -3.53 -5.40 11.63
CA PRO A 73 -2.60 -4.81 10.66
C PRO A 73 -2.15 -5.77 9.55
N SER A 74 -1.99 -7.07 9.87
CA SER A 74 -1.64 -8.12 8.90
C SER A 74 -2.70 -8.36 7.82
N GLU A 75 -3.93 -7.87 8.02
CA GLU A 75 -5.07 -8.00 7.10
C GLU A 75 -5.43 -6.68 6.40
N HIS A 76 -4.70 -5.59 6.68
CA HIS A 76 -4.94 -4.28 6.06
C HIS A 76 -4.83 -4.30 4.52
N TRP A 77 -4.09 -5.24 3.94
CA TRP A 77 -4.02 -5.45 2.49
C TRP A 77 -5.41 -5.66 1.84
N ARG A 78 -6.39 -6.17 2.59
CA ARG A 78 -7.77 -6.36 2.11
C ARG A 78 -8.47 -5.04 1.79
N LEU A 79 -8.01 -3.93 2.39
CA LEU A 79 -8.50 -2.57 2.14
C LEU A 79 -8.10 -2.03 0.78
N TYR A 80 -7.04 -2.57 0.16
CA TYR A 80 -6.54 -2.06 -1.12
C TYR A 80 -7.60 -2.10 -2.22
N GLY A 81 -8.33 -3.21 -2.38
CA GLY A 81 -9.33 -3.38 -3.44
C GLY A 81 -10.38 -2.25 -3.52
N PRO A 82 -11.26 -2.11 -2.51
CA PRO A 82 -12.32 -1.09 -2.54
C PRO A 82 -11.81 0.35 -2.42
N PHE A 83 -10.61 0.57 -1.89
CA PHE A 83 -10.08 1.91 -1.63
C PHE A 83 -8.85 2.25 -2.47
N ARG A 84 -8.65 1.56 -3.60
CA ARG A 84 -7.47 1.72 -4.47
C ARG A 84 -7.27 3.15 -4.96
N SER A 85 -8.35 3.87 -5.26
CA SER A 85 -8.31 5.28 -5.69
C SER A 85 -7.93 6.26 -4.57
N GLN A 86 -7.95 5.81 -3.31
CA GLN A 86 -7.55 6.59 -2.14
C GLN A 86 -6.13 6.24 -1.67
N ALA A 87 -5.41 5.39 -2.39
CA ALA A 87 -4.05 5.00 -2.04
C ALA A 87 -3.01 5.85 -2.78
N VAL A 88 -1.88 6.06 -2.11
CA VAL A 88 -0.69 6.70 -2.69
C VAL A 88 0.50 5.79 -2.58
N CYS A 89 1.22 5.61 -3.67
CA CYS A 89 2.53 4.96 -3.68
C CYS A 89 3.60 6.00 -3.37
N LEU A 90 4.56 5.65 -2.52
CA LEU A 90 5.66 6.50 -2.11
C LEU A 90 6.98 5.76 -2.27
N ASP A 91 7.97 6.46 -2.78
CA ASP A 91 9.37 6.04 -2.84
C ASP A 91 10.29 7.26 -2.65
N ILE A 92 11.44 7.05 -2.03
CA ILE A 92 12.43 8.11 -1.78
C ILE A 92 13.76 7.85 -2.49
N GLU A 93 14.38 8.94 -2.92
CA GLU A 93 15.80 8.98 -3.26
C GLU A 93 16.58 9.65 -2.13
N THR A 94 17.81 9.20 -1.92
CA THR A 94 18.68 9.68 -0.85
C THR A 94 20.09 9.93 -1.36
N THR A 95 20.93 10.60 -0.57
CA THR A 95 22.37 10.73 -0.87
C THR A 95 23.18 9.46 -0.58
N GLY A 96 22.53 8.41 -0.07
CA GLY A 96 23.15 7.17 0.39
C GLY A 96 22.23 6.38 1.31
N LEU A 97 22.70 5.25 1.84
CA LEU A 97 21.85 4.26 2.52
C LEU A 97 21.89 4.35 4.06
N THR A 98 22.62 5.30 4.63
CA THR A 98 22.88 5.36 6.07
C THR A 98 22.06 6.45 6.77
N ALA A 99 22.01 6.42 8.10
CA ALA A 99 21.33 7.44 8.89
C ALA A 99 21.94 8.86 8.76
N LYS A 100 23.15 8.99 8.19
CA LYS A 100 23.80 10.28 7.91
C LYS A 100 23.35 10.88 6.58
N ASP A 101 22.74 10.06 5.73
CA ASP A 101 22.25 10.48 4.42
C ASP A 101 20.92 11.20 4.53
N ARG A 102 20.70 12.11 3.59
CA ARG A 102 19.48 12.94 3.51
C ARG A 102 18.60 12.46 2.37
N VAL A 103 17.30 12.74 2.49
CA VAL A 103 16.32 12.58 1.41
C VAL A 103 16.55 13.69 0.37
N THR A 104 16.58 13.32 -0.91
CA THR A 104 16.79 14.25 -2.03
C THR A 104 15.52 14.44 -2.84
N VAL A 105 14.80 13.35 -3.10
CA VAL A 105 13.52 13.34 -3.82
C VAL A 105 12.56 12.41 -3.09
N VAL A 106 11.29 12.78 -3.02
CA VAL A 106 10.19 11.90 -2.67
C VAL A 106 9.20 11.92 -3.81
N GLY A 107 8.91 10.74 -4.35
CA GLY A 107 7.88 10.53 -5.35
C GLY A 107 6.58 10.10 -4.71
N LEU A 108 5.47 10.68 -5.15
CA LEU A 108 4.12 10.18 -4.91
C LEU A 108 3.49 9.76 -6.24
N TYR A 109 2.83 8.61 -6.25
CA TYR A 109 2.00 8.18 -7.39
C TYR A 109 0.61 7.78 -6.92
N HIS A 110 -0.40 8.47 -7.44
CA HIS A 110 -1.82 8.24 -7.15
C HIS A 110 -2.67 8.71 -8.32
N ASN A 111 -3.82 8.06 -8.57
CA ASN A 111 -4.75 8.44 -9.66
C ASN A 111 -4.07 8.68 -11.02
N ASP A 112 -3.08 7.85 -11.35
CA ASP A 112 -2.25 7.95 -12.55
C ASP A 112 -1.50 9.29 -12.72
N ARG A 113 -1.23 9.96 -11.60
CA ARG A 113 -0.45 11.19 -11.51
C ARG A 113 0.80 10.96 -10.66
N TYR A 114 1.91 11.50 -11.16
CA TYR A 114 3.17 11.58 -10.44
C TYR A 114 3.35 12.98 -9.87
N GLU A 115 3.69 13.07 -8.58
CA GLU A 115 4.03 14.30 -7.88
C GLU A 115 5.39 14.12 -7.21
N ALA A 116 6.30 15.09 -7.40
CA ALA A 116 7.65 15.04 -6.86
C ALA A 116 7.88 16.14 -5.82
N PHE A 117 8.59 15.77 -4.77
CA PHE A 117 8.99 16.64 -3.68
C PHE A 117 10.52 16.61 -3.59
N VAL A 118 11.18 17.71 -3.91
CA VAL A 118 12.63 17.78 -4.09
C VAL A 118 13.25 18.66 -3.00
N ASP A 119 14.35 18.18 -2.40
CA ASP A 119 15.12 18.91 -1.39
C ASP A 119 15.55 20.29 -1.91
N GLY A 120 15.31 21.33 -1.11
CA GLY A 120 15.56 22.72 -1.48
C GLY A 120 14.59 23.34 -2.50
N ILE A 121 13.54 22.61 -2.94
CA ILE A 121 12.51 23.14 -3.86
C ILE A 121 11.14 23.17 -3.21
N ASN A 122 10.62 22.00 -2.80
CA ASN A 122 9.25 21.87 -2.29
C ASN A 122 9.07 20.69 -1.31
N LEU A 123 10.17 20.07 -0.84
CA LEU A 123 10.12 18.89 0.03
C LEU A 123 9.28 19.11 1.30
N GLU A 124 9.30 20.32 1.84
CA GLU A 124 8.54 20.74 3.03
C GLU A 124 7.02 20.63 2.88
N GLN A 125 6.50 20.55 1.65
CA GLN A 125 5.06 20.41 1.36
C GLN A 125 4.57 18.96 1.43
N LEU A 126 5.50 17.99 1.55
CA LEU A 126 5.17 16.56 1.59
C LEU A 126 4.19 16.19 2.71
N PRO A 127 4.36 16.63 3.98
CA PRO A 127 3.46 16.23 5.06
C PRO A 127 1.99 16.63 4.82
N ASP A 128 1.77 17.83 4.27
CA ASP A 128 0.44 18.35 3.97
C ASP A 128 -0.23 17.63 2.80
N THR A 129 0.56 17.10 1.86
CA THR A 129 0.06 16.28 0.76
C THR A 129 -0.22 14.85 1.24
N LEU A 130 0.71 14.25 1.98
CA LEU A 130 0.62 12.85 2.40
C LEU A 130 -0.57 12.58 3.33
N ARG A 131 -0.93 13.54 4.20
CA ARG A 131 -2.09 13.43 5.12
C ARG A 131 -3.44 13.32 4.41
N CYS A 132 -3.53 13.69 3.13
CA CYS A 132 -4.75 13.61 2.34
C CYS A 132 -5.11 12.16 1.96
N PHE A 133 -4.15 11.23 2.07
CA PHE A 133 -4.33 9.84 1.71
C PHE A 133 -4.61 8.98 2.94
N PRO A 134 -5.62 8.10 2.90
CA PRO A 134 -5.84 7.12 3.95
C PRO A 134 -4.97 5.85 3.82
N ILE A 135 -4.38 5.58 2.66
CA ILE A 135 -3.57 4.38 2.41
C ILE A 135 -2.21 4.78 1.80
N LEU A 136 -1.13 4.40 2.48
CA LEU A 136 0.25 4.52 2.00
C LEU A 136 0.74 3.17 1.48
N ILE A 137 1.35 3.15 0.30
CA ILE A 137 1.99 1.98 -0.30
C ILE A 137 3.47 2.31 -0.49
N THR A 138 4.35 1.40 -0.07
CA THR A 138 5.81 1.53 -0.22
C THR A 138 6.42 0.18 -0.60
N PHE A 139 7.66 0.17 -1.09
CA PHE A 139 8.46 -1.05 -1.17
C PHE A 139 9.58 -1.01 -0.12
N ASN A 140 9.54 -1.90 0.89
CA ASN A 140 10.52 -1.88 1.99
C ASN A 140 10.52 -0.57 2.82
N GLY A 141 9.40 0.17 2.77
CA GLY A 141 9.30 1.48 3.41
C GLY A 141 9.22 1.44 4.92
N SER A 142 8.80 0.32 5.53
CA SER A 142 8.87 0.16 6.99
C SER A 142 10.31 0.25 7.51
N ASP A 143 11.25 -0.33 6.76
CA ASP A 143 12.65 -0.45 7.17
C ASP A 143 13.57 0.62 6.54
N PHE A 144 13.07 1.38 5.54
CA PHE A 144 13.86 2.37 4.80
C PHE A 144 13.18 3.74 4.72
N ASP A 145 12.17 3.89 3.87
CA ASP A 145 11.54 5.18 3.54
C ASP A 145 11.01 5.92 4.77
N ILE A 146 10.20 5.26 5.59
CA ILE A 146 9.56 5.85 6.77
C ILE A 146 10.61 6.31 7.80
N PRO A 147 11.62 5.51 8.16
CA PRO A 147 12.73 5.98 8.99
C PRO A 147 13.47 7.22 8.45
N PHE A 148 13.70 7.32 7.15
CA PHE A 148 14.28 8.51 6.53
C PHE A 148 13.34 9.72 6.64
N LEU A 149 12.07 9.55 6.26
CA LEU A 149 11.08 10.62 6.32
C LEU A 149 10.84 11.14 7.74
N ARG A 150 10.84 10.28 8.76
CA ARG A 150 10.69 10.70 10.16
C ARG A 150 11.87 11.52 10.68
N ARG A 151 13.08 11.34 10.12
CA ARG A 151 14.24 12.17 10.46
C ARG A 151 14.11 13.58 9.87
N VAL A 152 13.60 13.67 8.64
CA VAL A 152 13.33 14.95 7.98
C VAL A 152 12.12 15.66 8.61
N PHE A 153 11.08 14.90 8.94
CA PHE A 153 9.81 15.36 9.48
C PHE A 153 9.47 14.63 10.79
N PRO A 154 9.99 15.10 11.95
CA PRO A 154 9.76 14.44 13.24
C PRO A 154 8.29 14.28 13.64
N HIS A 155 7.42 15.13 13.11
CA HIS A 155 5.97 15.12 13.37
C HIS A 155 5.15 14.55 12.21
N LEU A 156 5.77 13.82 11.29
CA LEU A 156 5.09 13.23 10.14
C LEU A 156 3.98 12.28 10.58
N LEU A 157 2.75 12.62 10.22
CA LEU A 157 1.60 11.75 10.35
C LEU A 157 1.50 10.88 9.10
N LEU A 158 1.70 9.59 9.26
CA LEU A 158 1.48 8.64 8.18
C LEU A 158 -0.01 8.36 7.98
N PRO A 159 -0.42 7.99 6.77
CA PRO A 159 -1.74 7.42 6.52
C PRO A 159 -2.06 6.28 7.52
N PRO A 160 -3.32 6.15 7.95
CA PRO A 160 -3.74 5.15 8.95
C PRO A 160 -3.53 3.70 8.50
N VAL A 161 -3.37 3.47 7.20
CA VAL A 161 -3.05 2.18 6.61
C VAL A 161 -1.72 2.29 5.87
N HIS A 162 -0.79 1.40 6.18
CA HIS A 162 0.47 1.26 5.47
C HIS A 162 0.59 -0.16 4.89
N LEU A 163 0.78 -0.24 3.58
CA LEU A 163 0.95 -1.49 2.83
C LEU A 163 2.39 -1.55 2.31
N ASP A 164 3.24 -2.29 3.02
CA ASP A 164 4.59 -2.59 2.53
C ASP A 164 4.53 -3.77 1.55
N VAL A 165 4.71 -3.46 0.27
CA VAL A 165 4.63 -4.43 -0.83
C VAL A 165 5.70 -5.50 -0.71
N GLN A 166 6.88 -5.18 -0.20
CA GLN A 166 7.93 -6.17 0.00
C GLN A 166 7.50 -7.22 1.03
N ALA A 167 6.85 -6.80 2.12
CA ALA A 167 6.31 -7.71 3.12
C ALA A 167 5.18 -8.58 2.56
N LEU A 168 4.30 -8.02 1.74
CA LEU A 168 3.22 -8.77 1.08
C LEU A 168 3.77 -9.80 0.08
N LEU A 169 4.76 -9.43 -0.74
CA LEU A 169 5.40 -10.35 -1.68
C LEU A 169 6.18 -11.46 -0.97
N LYS A 170 6.84 -11.14 0.16
CA LYS A 170 7.48 -12.16 1.03
C LYS A 170 6.49 -13.21 1.52
N ARG A 171 5.25 -12.82 1.87
CA ARG A 171 4.17 -13.77 2.24
C ARG A 171 3.78 -14.68 1.08
N LEU A 172 3.87 -14.20 -0.15
CA LEU A 172 3.64 -14.95 -1.38
C LEU A 172 4.86 -15.79 -1.81
N GLY A 173 5.95 -15.81 -1.03
CA GLY A 173 7.19 -16.52 -1.35
C GLY A 173 8.07 -15.81 -2.39
N ILE A 174 7.78 -14.55 -2.73
CA ILE A 174 8.54 -13.75 -3.70
C ILE A 174 9.50 -12.83 -2.94
N ARG A 175 10.78 -12.89 -3.30
CA ARG A 175 11.87 -12.14 -2.64
C ARG A 175 12.78 -11.51 -3.69
N GLY A 176 13.37 -10.37 -3.34
CA GLY A 176 14.28 -9.62 -4.20
C GLY A 176 14.14 -8.11 -3.97
N SER A 177 14.97 -7.33 -4.67
CA SER A 177 14.73 -5.90 -4.82
C SER A 177 13.50 -5.67 -5.72
N GLN A 178 12.97 -4.44 -5.71
CA GLN A 178 11.80 -4.09 -6.50
C GLN A 178 12.01 -4.42 -8.00
N LYS A 179 13.13 -3.95 -8.57
CA LYS A 179 13.52 -4.20 -9.98
C LYS A 179 13.63 -5.68 -10.34
N VAL A 180 14.26 -6.48 -9.50
CA VAL A 180 14.40 -7.93 -9.76
C VAL A 180 13.03 -8.60 -9.80
N ILE A 181 12.12 -8.18 -8.93
CA ILE A 181 10.76 -8.72 -8.90
C ILE A 181 9.97 -8.22 -10.11
N GLU A 182 10.11 -6.95 -10.49
CA GLU A 182 9.47 -6.39 -11.68
C GLU A 182 9.86 -7.14 -12.94
N GLU A 183 11.15 -7.36 -13.17
CA GLU A 183 11.66 -8.13 -14.30
C GLU A 183 11.12 -9.56 -14.31
N ARG A 184 11.14 -10.22 -13.14
CA ARG A 184 10.61 -11.59 -12.99
C ARG A 184 9.12 -11.68 -13.30
N LEU A 185 8.35 -10.62 -13.02
CA LEU A 185 6.92 -10.54 -13.28
C LEU A 185 6.58 -9.93 -14.65
N GLY A 186 7.59 -9.57 -15.45
CA GLY A 186 7.40 -9.01 -16.79
C GLY A 186 6.98 -7.54 -16.82
N PHE A 187 7.17 -6.79 -15.73
CA PHE A 187 6.93 -5.36 -15.70
C PHE A 187 8.09 -4.61 -16.36
N VAL A 188 7.83 -4.03 -17.53
CA VAL A 188 8.83 -3.30 -18.31
C VAL A 188 8.87 -1.83 -17.88
N ARG A 189 10.06 -1.33 -17.58
CA ARG A 189 10.34 0.10 -17.36
C ARG A 189 10.66 0.82 -18.67
N LYS A 190 10.52 2.14 -18.68
CA LYS A 190 11.00 2.97 -19.80
C LYS A 190 12.49 2.77 -20.04
N GLU A 191 12.88 2.76 -21.31
CA GLU A 191 14.27 2.47 -21.73
C GLU A 191 15.27 3.48 -21.17
N GLU A 192 14.88 4.75 -21.00
CA GLU A 192 15.75 5.83 -20.51
C GLU A 192 16.29 5.63 -19.09
N VAL A 193 15.54 4.90 -18.26
CA VAL A 193 15.90 4.59 -16.87
C VAL A 193 16.13 3.11 -16.61
N ARG A 194 16.08 2.31 -17.68
CA ARG A 194 16.33 0.87 -17.61
C ARG A 194 17.78 0.61 -17.19
N GLY A 195 17.96 -0.27 -16.22
CA GLY A 195 19.29 -0.61 -15.69
C GLY A 195 19.88 0.42 -14.72
N MET A 196 19.25 1.58 -14.51
CA MET A 196 19.66 2.49 -13.45
C MET A 196 19.49 1.83 -12.08
N THR A 197 20.31 2.24 -11.11
CA THR A 197 20.37 1.77 -9.73
C THR A 197 20.27 2.95 -8.75
N GLY A 198 20.10 2.66 -7.45
CA GLY A 198 20.15 3.71 -6.42
C GLY A 198 21.51 4.44 -6.36
N VAL A 199 22.59 3.81 -6.83
CA VAL A 199 23.90 4.49 -6.94
C VAL A 199 23.86 5.56 -8.04
N ASP A 200 23.21 5.27 -9.16
CA ASP A 200 23.04 6.25 -10.24
C ASP A 200 22.19 7.44 -9.80
N ALA A 201 21.19 7.22 -8.94
CA ALA A 201 20.39 8.29 -8.36
C ALA A 201 21.23 9.28 -7.54
N VAL A 202 22.18 8.78 -6.73
CA VAL A 202 23.14 9.62 -5.99
C VAL A 202 24.00 10.45 -6.95
N VAL A 203 24.55 9.82 -7.99
CA VAL A 203 25.39 10.50 -8.99
C VAL A 203 24.61 11.62 -9.72
N LEU A 204 23.35 11.35 -10.07
CA LEU A 204 22.48 12.34 -10.71
C LEU A 204 22.18 13.52 -9.78
N TRP A 205 21.96 13.26 -8.48
CA TRP A 205 21.77 14.32 -7.50
C TRP A 205 23.02 15.21 -7.38
N GLU A 206 24.21 14.62 -7.30
CA GLU A 206 25.46 15.40 -7.27
C GLU A 206 25.69 16.23 -8.54
N ALA A 207 25.35 15.68 -9.71
CA ALA A 207 25.43 16.40 -10.98
C ALA A 207 24.46 17.58 -11.01
N TYR A 208 23.23 17.40 -10.52
CA TYR A 208 22.27 18.49 -10.37
C TYR A 208 22.82 19.62 -9.48
N LEU A 209 23.45 19.30 -8.34
CA LEU A 209 24.06 20.29 -7.46
C LEU A 209 25.23 21.05 -8.12
N ARG A 210 25.90 20.47 -9.14
CA ARG A 210 26.92 21.15 -9.96
C ARG A 210 26.33 22.03 -11.07
N GLY A 211 24.99 22.12 -11.17
CA GLY A 211 24.29 22.94 -12.16
C GLY A 211 23.78 22.15 -13.36
N GLU A 212 23.93 20.83 -13.41
CA GLU A 212 23.46 20.00 -14.52
C GLU A 212 21.95 19.73 -14.41
N GLN A 213 21.12 20.66 -14.88
CA GLN A 213 19.65 20.58 -14.75
C GLN A 213 19.02 19.31 -15.34
N ARG A 214 19.62 18.74 -16.39
CA ARG A 214 19.16 17.48 -17.00
C ARG A 214 19.28 16.28 -16.06
N ALA A 215 20.20 16.33 -15.08
CA ALA A 215 20.38 15.26 -14.12
C ALA A 215 19.17 15.13 -13.19
N LEU A 216 18.60 16.26 -12.73
CA LEU A 216 17.37 16.26 -11.94
C LEU A 216 16.20 15.68 -12.74
N HIS A 217 16.04 16.06 -14.01
CA HIS A 217 14.97 15.50 -14.84
C HIS A 217 15.07 13.97 -14.94
N ARG A 218 16.29 13.43 -15.12
CA ARG A 218 16.50 11.98 -15.18
C ARG A 218 16.26 11.30 -13.83
N LEU A 219 16.64 11.93 -12.72
CA LEU A 219 16.37 11.45 -11.37
C LEU A 219 14.86 11.37 -11.10
N LEU A 220 14.11 12.40 -11.51
CA LEU A 220 12.65 12.42 -11.37
C LEU A 220 11.97 11.35 -12.23
N GLU A 221 12.47 11.08 -13.43
CA GLU A 221 11.92 10.01 -14.28
C GLU A 221 12.22 8.63 -13.69
N TYR A 222 13.40 8.44 -13.10
CA TYR A 222 13.76 7.21 -12.40
C TYR A 222 12.83 6.95 -11.21
N ASN A 223 12.67 7.94 -10.33
CA ASN A 223 11.79 7.85 -9.17
C ASN A 223 10.32 7.68 -9.57
N ARG A 224 9.86 8.33 -10.65
CA ARG A 224 8.52 8.13 -11.24
C ARG A 224 8.29 6.67 -11.64
N GLU A 225 9.26 6.04 -12.28
CA GLU A 225 9.15 4.63 -12.64
C GLU A 225 9.11 3.75 -11.38
N ASP A 226 9.89 4.04 -10.34
CA ASP A 226 9.82 3.31 -9.06
C ASP A 226 8.42 3.37 -8.42
N VAL A 227 7.80 4.55 -8.30
CA VAL A 227 6.45 4.67 -7.70
C VAL A 227 5.32 4.14 -8.60
N SER A 228 5.45 4.25 -9.93
CA SER A 228 4.44 3.71 -10.85
C SER A 228 4.46 2.18 -10.88
N LYS A 229 5.65 1.56 -10.89
CA LYS A 229 5.81 0.10 -10.82
C LYS A 229 5.45 -0.47 -9.46
N LEU A 230 5.63 0.32 -8.40
CA LEU A 230 5.14 -0.03 -7.09
C LEU A 230 3.61 -0.26 -7.07
N LYS A 231 2.84 0.57 -7.80
CA LYS A 231 1.41 0.34 -7.98
C LYS A 231 1.12 -1.00 -8.68
N ASP A 232 1.84 -1.29 -9.76
CA ASP A 232 1.69 -2.56 -10.51
C ASP A 232 2.01 -3.79 -9.62
N LEU A 233 3.03 -3.68 -8.77
CA LEU A 233 3.38 -4.72 -7.79
C LEU A 233 2.33 -4.87 -6.69
N MET A 234 1.76 -3.77 -6.19
CA MET A 234 0.66 -3.83 -5.22
C MET A 234 -0.57 -4.49 -5.83
N ASP A 235 -0.90 -4.18 -7.09
CA ASP A 235 -1.97 -4.83 -7.83
C ASP A 235 -1.77 -6.33 -7.95
N TYR A 236 -0.55 -6.74 -8.32
CA TYR A 236 -0.17 -8.13 -8.39
C TYR A 236 -0.30 -8.81 -7.02
N ALA A 237 0.29 -8.22 -5.97
CA ALA A 237 0.25 -8.79 -4.62
C ALA A 237 -1.18 -8.94 -4.10
N TYR A 238 -2.05 -7.96 -4.35
CA TYR A 238 -3.46 -8.03 -3.97
C TYR A 238 -4.18 -9.20 -4.66
N ARG A 239 -4.02 -9.34 -5.99
CA ARG A 239 -4.63 -10.44 -6.75
C ARG A 239 -4.17 -11.80 -6.25
N GLU A 240 -2.86 -11.98 -6.05
CA GLU A 240 -2.31 -13.25 -5.59
C GLU A 240 -2.71 -13.60 -4.15
N LEU A 241 -2.80 -12.62 -3.25
CA LEU A 241 -3.32 -12.83 -1.89
C LEU A 241 -4.79 -13.21 -1.90
N CYS A 242 -5.61 -12.60 -2.76
CA CYS A 242 -6.99 -13.04 -2.97
C CYS A 242 -7.03 -14.49 -3.48
N ARG A 243 -6.21 -14.82 -4.48
CA ARG A 243 -6.14 -16.15 -5.09
C ARG A 243 -5.74 -17.24 -4.08
N GLN A 244 -4.80 -16.96 -3.18
CA GLN A 244 -4.41 -17.89 -2.11
C GLN A 244 -5.57 -18.21 -1.15
N LEU A 245 -6.53 -17.30 -1.01
CA LEU A 245 -7.74 -17.49 -0.21
C LEU A 245 -8.91 -18.08 -1.01
N GLY A 246 -8.69 -18.47 -2.28
CA GLY A 246 -9.75 -19.00 -3.15
C GLY A 246 -10.58 -17.93 -3.87
N TRP A 247 -10.17 -16.67 -3.82
CA TRP A 247 -10.86 -15.55 -4.47
C TRP A 247 -10.08 -15.10 -5.71
N GLY A 248 -10.50 -15.55 -6.90
CA GLY A 248 -9.88 -15.19 -8.17
C GLY A 248 -10.86 -14.50 -9.12
N TRP A 249 -10.37 -13.49 -9.83
CA TRP A 249 -11.01 -12.87 -11.00
C TRP A 249 -10.06 -13.00 -12.18
#